data_AF-A0A2T2P835-F1
#
_entry.id   AF-A0A2T2P835-F1
#
_cell.length_a   1.000
_cell.length_b   1.000
_cell.length_c   1.000
_cell.angle_alpha   90.00
_cell.angle_beta   90.00
_cell.angle_gamma   90.00
#
_symmetry.space_group_name_H-M   'P 1'
#
loop_
_entity.id
_entity.type
_entity.pdbx_description
1 polymer ?
#
loop_
_entity_poly.entity_id
_entity_poly.type
_entity_poly.pdbx_seq_one_letter_code
_entity_poly.pdbx_strand_id
1 'polypeptide(L)'
;MSNSPEERIPEDEDDATEAPLTMAASVVLTNLPRDASQALEAAGNLSVQKVTIRLQPVGSAPHLTQRVFKLSTNQRFETVVRFLRKRLGVKEHESLYCYIGNVFSPSLDEGIGNLWTCFKQGEELVVHYAMSPAFG
;
A
#
# COMPACT_ATOMS: atom_id res chain seq x y z
N MET A 1 12.71 55.58 30.14
CA MET A 1 11.67 54.53 30.28
C MET A 1 11.20 54.24 28.87
N SER A 2 11.46 53.11 28.21
CA SER A 2 12.05 51.85 28.64
C SER A 2 12.63 51.18 27.41
N ASN A 3 13.80 50.58 27.56
CA ASN A 3 14.49 49.77 26.57
C ASN A 3 13.86 48.36 26.60
N SER A 4 13.46 47.81 25.46
CA SER A 4 13.11 46.39 25.31
C SER A 4 13.95 45.83 24.15
N PRO A 5 14.83 44.85 24.39
CA PRO A 5 15.57 44.18 23.33
C PRO A 5 14.71 43.08 22.70
N GLU A 6 14.65 43.07 21.36
CA GLU A 6 14.06 41.99 20.59
C GLU A 6 15.05 40.82 20.53
N GLU A 7 14.80 39.82 21.38
CA GLU A 7 15.62 38.63 21.53
C GLU A 7 15.30 37.66 20.38
N ARG A 8 16.24 37.54 19.42
CA ARG A 8 16.17 36.57 18.32
C ARG A 8 16.24 35.16 18.90
N ILE A 9 15.17 34.39 18.67
CA ILE A 9 15.12 32.97 18.99
C ILE A 9 16.11 32.25 18.04
N PRO A 10 17.07 31.46 18.53
CA PRO A 10 17.89 30.58 17.71
C PRO A 10 17.03 29.44 17.18
N GLU A 11 17.05 29.20 15.88
CA GLU A 11 16.41 28.04 15.26
C GLU A 11 17.37 26.85 15.38
N ASP A 12 16.98 25.86 16.20
CA ASP A 12 17.68 24.58 16.33
C ASP A 12 17.60 23.80 14.99
N GLU A 13 18.78 23.53 14.41
CA GLU A 13 18.99 22.59 13.30
C GLU A 13 18.91 21.14 13.82
N ASP A 14 18.01 20.33 13.26
CA ASP A 14 18.01 18.85 13.14
C ASP A 14 16.64 18.48 12.49
N ASP A 15 16.42 17.57 11.54
CA ASP A 15 17.20 16.52 10.90
C ASP A 15 16.34 15.94 9.73
N ALA A 16 17.00 15.27 8.78
CA ALA A 16 16.52 14.24 7.85
C ALA A 16 15.62 14.59 6.63
N THR A 17 16.27 14.50 5.45
CA THR A 17 15.78 13.97 4.15
C THR A 17 15.01 14.87 3.17
N GLU A 18 15.63 15.97 2.75
CA GLU A 18 15.62 16.29 1.32
C GLU A 18 17.06 16.33 0.83
N ALA A 19 17.57 15.20 0.33
CA ALA A 19 18.79 15.26 -0.48
C ALA A 19 18.39 15.96 -1.78
N PRO A 20 18.87 17.20 -2.03
CA PRO A 20 18.59 17.84 -3.29
C PRO A 20 19.23 16.98 -4.38
N LEU A 21 18.48 16.69 -5.45
CA LEU A 21 18.92 15.97 -6.66
C LEU A 21 19.97 16.83 -7.39
N THR A 22 21.09 17.05 -6.73
CA THR A 22 22.24 17.79 -7.21
C THR A 22 23.14 16.79 -7.92
N MET A 23 23.86 17.26 -8.94
CA MET A 23 24.82 16.44 -9.66
C MET A 23 25.89 15.82 -8.74
N ALA A 24 26.13 16.40 -7.56
CA ALA A 24 27.00 15.84 -6.53
C ALA A 24 26.48 14.53 -5.91
N ALA A 25 25.16 14.38 -5.74
CA ALA A 25 24.56 13.14 -5.24
C ALA A 25 24.84 11.96 -6.19
N SER A 26 24.97 12.23 -7.50
CA SER A 26 25.34 11.20 -8.50
C SER A 26 26.72 10.60 -8.27
N VAL A 27 27.68 11.36 -7.73
CA VAL A 27 29.05 10.88 -7.46
C VAL A 27 29.09 10.02 -6.20
N VAL A 28 28.20 10.29 -5.24
CA VAL A 28 28.05 9.44 -4.05
C VAL A 28 27.42 8.09 -4.41
N LEU A 29 26.45 8.07 -5.33
CA LEU A 29 25.86 6.83 -5.85
C LEU A 29 26.90 5.91 -6.51
N THR A 30 27.92 6.46 -7.19
CA THR A 30 28.97 5.65 -7.83
C THR A 30 29.98 5.06 -6.84
N ASN A 31 30.05 5.60 -5.61
CA ASN A 31 31.03 5.21 -4.59
C ASN A 31 30.39 4.48 -3.39
N LEU A 32 29.14 4.03 -3.52
CA LEU A 32 28.43 3.32 -2.46
C LEU A 32 29.07 1.94 -2.20
N PRO A 33 29.20 1.49 -0.93
CA PRO A 33 29.63 0.13 -0.62
C PRO A 33 28.74 -0.91 -1.33
N ARG A 34 29.37 -2.01 -1.78
CA ARG A 34 28.74 -3.06 -2.61
C ARG A 34 27.44 -3.62 -2.02
N ASP A 35 27.35 -3.71 -0.69
CA ASP A 35 26.17 -4.23 -0.01
C ASP A 35 24.96 -3.30 -0.18
N ALA A 36 25.18 -1.98 -0.10
CA ALA A 36 24.14 -0.99 -0.27
C ALA A 36 23.73 -0.84 -1.74
N SER A 37 24.66 -1.00 -2.69
CA SER A 37 24.31 -1.05 -4.12
C SER A 37 23.51 -2.31 -4.46
N GLN A 38 23.85 -3.45 -3.87
CA GLN A 38 23.16 -4.72 -4.11
C GLN A 38 21.74 -4.73 -3.49
N ALA A 39 21.56 -4.14 -2.31
CA ALA A 39 20.24 -3.92 -1.72
C ALA A 39 19.38 -2.98 -2.57
N LEU A 40 19.98 -1.93 -3.16
CA LEU A 40 19.28 -1.01 -4.04
C LEU A 40 18.91 -1.63 -5.40
N GLU A 41 19.78 -2.46 -5.98
CA GLU A 41 19.47 -3.21 -7.22
C GLU A 41 18.34 -4.22 -7.00
N ALA A 42 18.30 -4.87 -5.84
CA ALA A 42 17.18 -5.74 -5.46
C ALA A 42 15.87 -4.94 -5.30
N ALA A 43 15.93 -3.71 -4.79
CA ALA A 43 14.77 -2.81 -4.70
C ALA A 43 14.34 -2.25 -6.08
N GLY A 44 15.28 -2.06 -7.01
CA GLY A 44 15.02 -1.53 -8.35
C GLY A 44 14.45 -2.55 -9.35
N ASN A 45 14.62 -3.85 -9.09
CA ASN A 45 14.14 -4.91 -9.96
C ASN A 45 12.65 -5.21 -9.74
N LEU A 46 11.78 -4.21 -9.97
CA LEU A 46 10.32 -4.39 -10.06
C LEU A 46 9.95 -5.10 -11.39
N SER A 47 10.46 -6.32 -11.59
CA SER A 47 9.75 -7.27 -12.45
C SER A 47 8.27 -7.24 -12.05
N VAL A 48 7.36 -7.07 -13.01
CA VAL A 48 5.91 -6.97 -12.73
C VAL A 48 5.46 -8.28 -12.09
N GLN A 49 5.54 -8.34 -10.77
CA GLN A 49 5.22 -9.51 -10.00
C GLN A 49 3.70 -9.61 -9.95
N LYS A 50 3.18 -10.78 -10.30
CA LYS A 50 1.76 -11.07 -10.16
C LYS A 50 1.56 -11.76 -8.82
N VAL A 51 0.74 -11.17 -7.98
CA VAL A 51 0.35 -11.74 -6.69
C VAL A 51 -0.98 -12.46 -6.80
N THR A 52 -1.15 -13.51 -6.00
CA THR A 52 -2.40 -14.27 -5.93
C THR A 52 -3.31 -13.64 -4.87
N ILE A 53 -4.56 -13.38 -5.25
CA ILE A 53 -5.60 -12.83 -4.37
C ILE A 53 -6.73 -13.84 -4.27
N ARG A 54 -7.17 -14.12 -3.04
CA ARG A 54 -8.30 -14.99 -2.72
C ARG A 54 -9.44 -14.19 -2.11
N LEU A 55 -10.62 -14.27 -2.71
CA LEU A 55 -11.84 -13.60 -2.28
C LEU A 55 -12.68 -14.54 -1.42
N GLN A 56 -12.97 -14.14 -0.18
CA GLN A 56 -13.78 -14.91 0.75
C GLN A 56 -15.04 -14.12 1.16
N PRO A 57 -16.24 -14.65 0.92
CA PRO A 57 -17.47 -14.00 1.39
C PRO A 57 -17.60 -14.15 2.90
N VAL A 58 -18.14 -13.11 3.55
CA VAL A 58 -18.44 -13.08 4.98
C VAL A 58 -19.93 -12.78 5.19
N GLY A 59 -20.54 -13.49 6.14
CA GLY A 59 -21.96 -13.37 6.46
C GLY A 59 -22.83 -13.80 5.28
N SER A 60 -23.82 -12.97 4.93
CA SER A 60 -24.79 -13.24 3.87
C SER A 60 -24.33 -12.79 2.48
N ALA A 61 -23.03 -12.56 2.26
CA ALA A 61 -22.51 -12.11 0.98
C ALA A 61 -22.59 -13.22 -0.11
N PRO A 62 -22.96 -12.90 -1.36
CA PRO A 62 -23.06 -13.89 -2.43
C PRO A 62 -21.72 -14.57 -2.73
N HIS A 63 -21.74 -15.89 -2.94
CA HIS A 63 -20.53 -16.65 -3.27
C HIS A 63 -20.12 -16.47 -4.74
N LEU A 64 -18.85 -16.12 -4.96
CA LEU A 64 -18.25 -16.10 -6.30
C LEU A 64 -17.83 -17.49 -6.78
N THR A 65 -18.02 -17.75 -8.08
CA THR A 65 -17.56 -18.99 -8.76
C THR A 65 -16.03 -19.04 -8.85
N GLN A 66 -15.41 -17.94 -9.29
CA GLN A 66 -13.96 -17.79 -9.32
C GLN A 66 -13.52 -16.91 -8.15
N ARG A 67 -12.95 -17.55 -7.12
CA ARG A 67 -12.52 -16.87 -5.88
C ARG A 67 -11.05 -16.48 -5.88
N VAL A 68 -10.24 -17.13 -6.71
CA VAL A 68 -8.80 -16.88 -6.77
C VAL A 68 -8.44 -16.31 -8.13
N PHE A 69 -7.67 -15.22 -8.12
CA PHE A 69 -7.14 -14.61 -9.34
C PHE A 69 -5.78 -13.96 -9.08
N LYS A 70 -5.04 -13.69 -10.16
CA LYS A 70 -3.74 -13.03 -10.09
C LYS A 70 -3.87 -11.56 -10.48
N LEU A 71 -3.22 -10.67 -9.73
CA LEU A 71 -3.19 -9.24 -9.98
C LEU A 71 -1.74 -8.75 -10.01
N SER A 72 -1.45 -7.74 -10.83
CA SER A 72 -0.14 -7.07 -10.82
C SER A 72 0.07 -6.30 -9.52
N THR A 73 1.29 -6.34 -8.96
CA THR A 73 1.68 -5.59 -7.76
C THR A 73 1.55 -4.08 -7.91
N ASN A 74 1.64 -3.55 -9.13
CA ASN A 74 1.54 -2.11 -9.42
C ASN A 74 0.10 -1.57 -9.34
N GLN A 75 -0.90 -2.44 -9.16
CA GLN A 75 -2.29 -2.02 -9.04
C GLN A 75 -2.63 -1.57 -7.62
N ARG A 76 -3.61 -0.69 -7.52
CA ARG A 76 -4.23 -0.25 -6.26
C ARG A 76 -5.39 -1.15 -5.85
N PHE A 77 -5.71 -1.14 -4.56
CA PHE A 77 -6.79 -1.92 -3.97
C PHE A 77 -8.16 -1.61 -4.57
N GLU A 78 -8.40 -0.39 -5.04
CA GLU A 78 -9.59 -0.02 -5.80
C GLU A 78 -9.91 -0.98 -6.96
N THR A 79 -8.88 -1.53 -7.62
CA THR A 79 -9.04 -2.49 -8.72
C THR A 79 -9.77 -3.76 -8.24
N VAL A 80 -9.45 -4.23 -7.04
CA VAL A 80 -10.07 -5.42 -6.43
C VAL A 80 -11.54 -5.13 -6.09
N VAL A 81 -11.83 -3.95 -5.52
CA VAL A 81 -13.19 -3.52 -5.18
C VAL A 81 -14.05 -3.38 -6.45
N ARG A 82 -13.51 -2.77 -7.50
CA ARG A 82 -14.18 -2.64 -8.80
C ARG A 82 -14.47 -4.01 -9.43
N PHE A 83 -13.51 -4.93 -9.36
CA PHE A 83 -13.69 -6.31 -9.82
C PHE A 83 -14.80 -7.02 -9.05
N LEU A 84 -14.81 -6.91 -7.71
CA LEU A 84 -15.85 -7.47 -6.85
C LEU A 84 -17.23 -6.94 -7.21
N ARG A 85 -17.40 -5.61 -7.33
CA ARG A 85 -18.68 -5.00 -7.72
C ARG A 85 -19.19 -5.53 -9.05
N LYS A 86 -18.31 -5.60 -10.06
CA LYS A 86 -18.66 -6.11 -11.40
C LYS A 86 -19.08 -7.58 -11.36
N ARG A 87 -18.41 -8.40 -10.54
CA ARG A 87 -18.69 -9.85 -10.44
C ARG A 87 -19.95 -10.15 -9.61
N LEU A 88 -20.22 -9.36 -8.58
CA LEU A 88 -21.39 -9.50 -7.72
C LEU A 88 -22.63 -8.80 -8.29
N GLY A 89 -22.48 -7.94 -9.30
CA GLY A 89 -23.58 -7.14 -9.84
C GLY A 89 -24.02 -6.00 -8.90
N VAL A 90 -23.15 -5.62 -7.96
CA VAL A 90 -23.42 -4.61 -6.94
C VAL A 90 -23.38 -3.22 -7.58
N LYS A 91 -24.44 -2.44 -7.37
CA LYS A 91 -24.56 -1.08 -7.92
C LYS A 91 -23.68 -0.11 -7.14
N GLU A 92 -23.39 1.05 -7.73
CA GLU A 92 -22.51 2.06 -7.11
C GLU A 92 -23.04 2.62 -5.78
N HIS A 93 -24.37 2.66 -5.61
CA HIS A 93 -25.02 3.07 -4.38
C HIS A 93 -25.13 1.97 -3.31
N GLU A 94 -24.81 0.73 -3.67
CA GLU A 94 -24.87 -0.40 -2.74
C GLU A 94 -23.55 -0.54 -1.99
N SER A 95 -23.66 -0.85 -0.70
CA SER A 95 -22.50 -0.99 0.18
C SER A 95 -21.76 -2.29 -0.08
N LEU A 96 -20.43 -2.18 -0.22
CA LEU A 96 -19.51 -3.31 -0.31
C LEU A 96 -18.34 -3.02 0.62
N TYR A 97 -18.19 -3.87 1.64
CA TYR A 97 -17.12 -3.78 2.62
C TYR A 97 -16.08 -4.84 2.32
N CYS A 98 -14.80 -4.48 2.35
CA CYS A 98 -13.68 -5.38 2.13
C CYS A 98 -12.75 -5.35 3.33
N TYR A 99 -12.25 -6.52 3.73
CA TYR A 99 -11.41 -6.67 4.91
C TYR A 99 -10.19 -7.54 4.60
N ILE A 100 -9.06 -7.18 5.18
CA ILE A 100 -7.83 -7.97 5.17
C ILE A 100 -7.64 -8.58 6.56
N GLY A 101 -7.35 -9.88 6.60
CA GLY A 101 -7.09 -10.60 7.86
C GLY A 101 -8.27 -10.66 8.84
N ASN A 102 -9.51 -10.32 8.44
CA ASN A 102 -10.67 -10.17 9.33
C ASN A 102 -10.52 -9.10 10.42
N VAL A 103 -9.69 -8.08 10.17
CA VAL A 103 -9.45 -7.02 11.18
C VAL A 103 -9.77 -5.63 10.64
N PHE A 104 -9.21 -5.27 9.48
CA PHE A 104 -9.28 -3.90 8.99
C PHE A 104 -9.67 -3.83 7.52
N SER A 105 -10.21 -2.67 7.11
CA SER A 105 -10.49 -2.34 5.72
C SER A 105 -9.36 -1.48 5.16
N PRO A 106 -8.61 -1.93 4.14
CA PRO A 106 -7.56 -1.13 3.51
C PRO A 106 -8.16 0.07 2.77
N SER A 107 -7.33 1.08 2.52
CA SER A 107 -7.74 2.23 1.71
C SER A 107 -7.74 1.88 0.21
N LEU A 108 -8.56 2.56 -0.58
CA LEU A 108 -8.70 2.26 -2.02
C LEU A 108 -7.42 2.58 -2.81
N ASP A 109 -6.63 3.54 -2.36
CA ASP A 109 -5.37 3.95 -2.94
C ASP A 109 -4.19 3.06 -2.55
N GLU A 110 -4.39 2.13 -1.61
CA GLU A 110 -3.34 1.27 -1.09
C GLU A 110 -2.81 0.30 -2.15
N GLY A 111 -1.50 0.14 -2.20
CA GLY A 111 -0.81 -0.69 -3.19
C GLY A 111 -0.97 -2.18 -2.90
N ILE A 112 -1.37 -2.97 -3.90
CA ILE A 112 -1.56 -4.41 -3.75
C ILE A 112 -0.26 -5.14 -3.42
N GLY A 113 0.88 -4.69 -3.95
CA GLY A 113 2.19 -5.25 -3.61
C GLY A 113 2.52 -5.15 -2.11
N ASN A 114 2.21 -4.00 -1.50
CA ASN A 114 2.44 -3.78 -0.07
C ASN A 114 1.49 -4.65 0.76
N LEU A 115 0.20 -4.63 0.42
CA LEU A 115 -0.81 -5.45 1.11
C LEU A 115 -0.48 -6.94 1.07
N TRP A 116 -0.03 -7.45 -0.07
CA TRP A 116 0.37 -8.85 -0.21
C TRP A 116 1.64 -9.17 0.59
N THR A 117 2.65 -8.30 0.55
CA THR A 117 3.90 -8.50 1.30
C THR A 117 3.65 -8.54 2.82
N CYS A 118 2.80 -7.63 3.32
CA CYS A 118 2.55 -7.50 4.76
C CYS A 118 1.50 -8.47 5.31
N PHE A 119 0.49 -8.84 4.52
CA PHE A 119 -0.72 -9.51 5.05
C PHE A 119 -1.11 -10.80 4.30
N LYS A 120 -0.24 -11.36 3.45
CA LYS A 120 -0.54 -12.65 2.81
C LYS A 120 -0.65 -13.78 3.84
N GLN A 121 -1.52 -14.74 3.52
CA GLN A 121 -1.61 -16.01 4.21
C GLN A 121 -1.02 -17.11 3.31
N GLY A 122 0.21 -17.52 3.60
CA GLY A 122 0.99 -18.40 2.72
C GLY A 122 1.44 -17.67 1.46
N GLU A 123 0.84 -18.01 0.31
CA GLU A 123 1.14 -17.42 -1.00
C GLU A 123 0.00 -16.53 -1.54
N GLU A 124 -1.06 -16.33 -0.77
CA GLU A 124 -2.27 -15.62 -1.21
C GLU A 124 -2.61 -14.47 -0.28
N LEU A 125 -2.99 -13.32 -0.84
CA LEU A 125 -3.64 -12.25 -0.09
C LEU A 125 -5.14 -12.56 -0.01
N VAL A 126 -5.64 -12.74 1.22
CA VAL A 126 -7.04 -13.09 1.47
C VAL A 126 -7.83 -11.83 1.73
N VAL A 127 -8.76 -11.53 0.82
CA VAL A 127 -9.67 -10.39 0.92
C VAL A 127 -11.06 -10.92 1.24
N HIS A 128 -11.56 -10.54 2.40
CA HIS A 128 -12.90 -10.86 2.85
C HIS A 128 -13.86 -9.78 2.37
N TYR A 129 -15.05 -10.15 1.89
CA TYR A 129 -16.05 -9.17 1.44
C TYR A 129 -17.42 -9.43 2.07
N ALA A 130 -18.12 -8.34 2.37
CA ALA A 130 -19.43 -8.35 3.01
C ALA A 130 -20.34 -7.24 2.44
N MET A 131 -21.66 -7.48 2.46
CA MET A 131 -22.67 -6.46 2.09
C MET A 131 -23.02 -5.53 3.26
N SER A 132 -22.76 -5.97 4.48
CA SER A 132 -22.92 -5.21 5.72
C SER A 132 -21.59 -5.13 6.45
N PRO A 133 -21.36 -4.12 7.31
CA PRO A 133 -20.18 -4.09 8.17
C PRO A 133 -20.10 -5.36 9.01
N ALA A 134 -18.95 -6.03 8.99
CA ALA A 134 -18.73 -7.30 9.69
C ALA A 134 -17.63 -7.20 10.76
N PHE A 135 -16.65 -6.33 10.54
CA PHE A 135 -15.52 -6.09 11.44
C PHE A 135 -15.32 -4.57 11.56
N GLY A 136 -15.01 -4.11 12.77
CA GLY A 136 -14.88 -2.69 13.14
C GLY A 136 -14.68 -2.55 14.63
#